data_AF-A0A8K0WHK6-F1
#
_entry.id   AF-A0A8K0WHK6-F1
#
_cell.length_a   1.000
_cell.length_b   1.000
_cell.length_c   1.000
_cell.angle_alpha   90.00
_cell.angle_beta   90.00
_cell.angle_gamma   90.00
#
_symmetry.space_group_name_H-M   'P 1'
#
loop_
_entity.id
_entity.type
_entity.pdbx_description
1 polymer ?
#
loop_
_entity_poly.entity_id
_entity_poly.type
_entity_poly.pdbx_seq_one_letter_code
_entity_poly.pdbx_strand_id
1 'polypeptide(L)'
;MDNTTNPILSLSTELILDIFDYLSPSSHLDLALSCSALYRRCEPVLGAHRAAHFKYRVTSDLHPETIIDLLKDTPSAKLERWHVRELEFWGTRRDWQDWRSFDLEPETTDGYAGGSVTRGRFEEEEIDAYILKAHRLWDSSCDDFERARSDLEKGEDAFLKLLLIASCPRLHILRYVQRGWDAHRSLQCITKATKWSRSIDSWPPGFQSLRHIQVGISTGSILTGSSVSEGEENHPNGVEFAALLHIPNVESIYYNGLFTNRYEDEEEDFDFDDKYDFPDKTSSVKHFFLDGVADLSPEFLGSISGASKNLESMVIRADDTYSQYVYDIDGFVQDLARNHPHLEQLIMYNPGGFHGYRCVVYRPEELNNFESIKRITIAATDIELDAYYNQPSQSGGPTAKDLGEFVLEAFPSTVEAICIWGESDVHVESPDPAKPSDILDSAIAHLIESGAYENLKVIYLEDVERAHRQKDRNIALGKPLDAGRKELAFQKSIAAGRKAGVHVCTLMNRDDGGYWRNFPTRPDRFDLKTGPFGERPADLRFNVLTGEWGQDCEGCGECKKCLMVYPPELWKSAARS
;
A
#
# COMPACT_ATOMS: atom_id res chain seq x y z
N MET A 1 -9.92 -35.17 57.10
CA MET A 1 -9.25 -34.34 56.08
C MET A 1 -10.27 -33.30 55.68
N ASP A 2 -10.21 -32.13 56.30
CA ASP A 2 -11.22 -31.09 56.15
C ASP A 2 -11.12 -30.43 54.78
N ASN A 3 -12.27 -30.29 54.13
CA ASN A 3 -12.47 -29.49 52.93
C ASN A 3 -12.07 -28.04 53.22
N THR A 4 -10.84 -27.65 52.90
CA THR A 4 -10.46 -26.24 52.76
C THR A 4 -11.25 -25.67 51.59
N THR A 5 -12.41 -25.09 51.90
CA THR A 5 -13.22 -24.31 50.98
C THR A 5 -12.35 -23.22 50.38
N ASN A 6 -12.13 -23.24 49.06
CA ASN A 6 -11.39 -22.20 48.36
C ASN A 6 -12.03 -20.83 48.70
N PRO A 7 -11.29 -19.90 49.33
CA PRO A 7 -11.85 -18.66 49.88
C PRO A 7 -12.47 -17.75 48.81
N ILE A 8 -12.06 -17.88 47.54
CA ILE A 8 -12.69 -17.16 46.41
C ILE A 8 -14.10 -17.69 46.13
N LEU A 9 -14.33 -19.00 46.26
CA LEU A 9 -15.63 -19.61 45.99
C LEU A 9 -16.67 -19.31 47.08
N SER A 10 -16.22 -18.90 48.28
CA SER A 10 -17.09 -18.40 49.35
C SER A 10 -17.54 -16.95 49.16
N LEU A 11 -16.97 -16.21 48.20
CA LEU A 11 -17.44 -14.87 47.85
C LEU A 11 -18.79 -14.92 47.14
N SER A 12 -19.56 -13.83 47.23
CA SER A 12 -20.78 -13.66 46.47
C SER A 12 -20.46 -13.51 44.98
N THR A 13 -21.46 -13.70 44.11
CA THR A 13 -21.26 -13.52 42.67
C THR A 13 -20.84 -12.09 42.34
N GLU A 14 -21.40 -11.10 43.02
CA GLU A 14 -21.08 -9.68 42.84
C GLU A 14 -19.60 -9.40 43.14
N LEU A 15 -19.09 -9.88 44.29
CA LEU A 15 -17.68 -9.70 44.65
C LEU A 15 -16.72 -10.41 43.69
N ILE A 16 -17.14 -11.55 43.11
CA ILE A 16 -16.35 -12.22 42.08
C ILE A 16 -16.33 -11.38 40.80
N LEU A 17 -17.45 -10.79 40.39
CA LEU A 17 -17.51 -9.92 39.22
C LEU A 17 -16.71 -8.62 39.44
N ASP A 18 -16.75 -8.04 40.64
CA ASP A 18 -15.92 -6.89 41.01
C ASP A 18 -14.43 -7.22 40.86
N ILE A 19 -13.99 -8.43 41.27
CA ILE A 19 -12.60 -8.86 41.07
C ILE A 19 -12.25 -8.87 39.58
N PHE A 20 -13.14 -9.34 38.71
CA PHE A 20 -12.90 -9.33 37.26
C PHE A 20 -12.73 -7.91 36.72
N ASP A 21 -13.47 -6.93 37.24
CA ASP A 21 -13.33 -5.52 36.81
C ASP A 21 -11.95 -4.91 37.12
N TYR A 22 -11.22 -5.47 38.08
CA TYR A 22 -9.82 -5.10 38.38
C TYR A 22 -8.78 -5.87 37.58
N LEU A 23 -9.17 -6.96 36.90
CA LEU A 23 -8.25 -7.78 36.12
C LEU A 23 -8.12 -7.26 34.69
N SER A 24 -7.00 -7.60 34.05
CA SER A 24 -6.87 -7.43 32.60
C SER A 24 -7.89 -8.32 31.89
N PRO A 25 -8.60 -7.83 30.86
CA PRO A 25 -9.49 -8.65 30.04
C PRO A 25 -8.82 -9.90 29.45
N SER A 26 -7.49 -9.91 29.29
CA SER A 26 -6.73 -11.09 28.86
C SER A 26 -6.80 -12.26 29.84
N SER A 27 -6.93 -11.98 31.14
CA SER A 27 -6.86 -12.99 32.21
C SER A 27 -8.22 -13.57 32.59
N HIS A 28 -9.32 -12.99 32.07
CA HIS A 28 -10.68 -13.38 32.42
C HIS A 28 -10.99 -14.84 32.07
N LEU A 29 -10.57 -15.30 30.89
CA LEU A 29 -10.83 -16.68 30.47
C LEU A 29 -10.05 -17.67 31.34
N ASP A 30 -8.77 -17.44 31.58
CA ASP A 30 -7.93 -18.31 32.39
C ASP A 30 -8.47 -18.44 33.82
N LEU A 31 -8.90 -17.31 34.40
CA LEU A 31 -9.53 -17.31 35.72
C LEU A 31 -10.86 -18.07 35.72
N ALA A 32 -11.71 -17.87 34.71
CA ALA A 32 -12.98 -18.59 34.58
C ALA A 32 -12.76 -20.11 34.43
N LEU A 33 -11.70 -20.52 33.71
CA LEU A 33 -11.38 -21.93 33.47
C LEU A 33 -10.67 -22.61 34.65
N SER A 34 -10.21 -21.86 35.66
CA SER A 34 -9.56 -22.42 36.85
C SER A 34 -10.47 -23.33 37.69
N CYS A 35 -11.80 -23.12 37.64
CA CYS A 35 -12.78 -23.94 38.35
C CYS A 35 -14.17 -23.85 37.70
N SER A 36 -14.89 -24.98 37.63
CA SER A 36 -16.24 -25.05 37.05
C SER A 36 -17.27 -24.15 37.74
N ALA A 37 -17.10 -23.87 39.04
CA ALA A 37 -17.96 -22.94 39.77
C ALA A 37 -17.73 -21.48 39.35
N LEU A 38 -16.47 -21.08 39.12
CA LEU A 38 -16.14 -19.75 38.60
C LEU A 38 -16.61 -19.61 37.16
N TYR A 39 -16.38 -20.62 36.32
CA TYR A 39 -16.87 -20.62 34.94
C TYR A 39 -18.38 -20.30 34.85
N ARG A 40 -19.20 -20.97 35.67
CA ARG A 40 -20.66 -20.72 35.71
C ARG A 40 -21.02 -19.32 36.21
N ARG A 41 -20.31 -18.81 37.21
CA ARG A 41 -20.57 -17.46 37.76
C ARG A 41 -20.09 -16.34 36.83
N CYS A 42 -19.08 -16.60 36.02
CA CYS A 42 -18.48 -15.63 35.09
C CYS A 42 -19.03 -15.75 33.66
N GLU A 43 -20.02 -16.61 33.41
CA GLU A 43 -20.70 -16.75 32.12
C GLU A 43 -21.17 -15.39 31.54
N PRO A 44 -21.71 -14.44 32.34
CA PRO A 44 -22.05 -13.10 31.82
C PRO A 44 -20.85 -12.33 31.26
N VAL A 45 -19.69 -12.39 31.94
CA VAL A 45 -18.45 -11.72 31.49
C VAL A 45 -17.95 -12.36 30.20
N LEU A 46 -17.97 -13.70 30.11
CA LEU A 46 -17.61 -14.41 28.88
C LEU A 46 -18.58 -14.10 27.73
N GLY A 47 -19.88 -13.94 28.04
CA GLY A 47 -20.89 -13.44 27.11
C GLY A 47 -20.58 -12.02 26.61
N ALA A 48 -20.16 -11.13 27.51
CA ALA A 48 -19.71 -9.78 27.16
C ALA A 48 -18.47 -9.80 26.26
N HIS A 49 -17.49 -10.67 26.52
CA HIS A 49 -16.36 -10.85 25.60
C HIS A 49 -16.81 -11.28 24.21
N ARG A 50 -17.74 -12.23 24.11
CA ARG A 50 -18.27 -12.67 22.82
C ARG A 50 -18.97 -11.53 22.08
N ALA A 51 -19.84 -10.79 22.77
CA ALA A 51 -20.56 -9.65 22.20
C ALA A 51 -19.59 -8.56 21.73
N ALA A 52 -18.61 -8.20 22.58
CA ALA A 52 -17.61 -7.19 22.25
C ALA A 52 -16.71 -7.63 21.08
N HIS A 53 -16.34 -8.91 20.99
CA HIS A 53 -15.61 -9.44 19.84
C HIS A 53 -16.39 -9.25 18.54
N PHE A 54 -17.67 -9.63 18.52
CA PHE A 54 -18.48 -9.49 17.31
C PHE A 54 -18.75 -8.03 16.93
N LYS A 55 -18.86 -7.13 17.92
CA LYS A 55 -19.19 -5.73 17.68
C LYS A 55 -17.98 -4.85 17.36
N TYR A 56 -16.88 -5.01 18.09
CA TYR A 56 -15.76 -4.05 18.11
C TYR A 56 -14.47 -4.57 17.48
N ARG A 57 -14.41 -5.85 17.04
CA ARG A 57 -13.21 -6.39 16.40
C ARG A 57 -12.70 -5.49 15.26
N VAL A 58 -13.62 -5.03 14.42
CA VAL A 58 -13.39 -3.96 13.46
C VAL A 58 -14.18 -2.75 13.92
N THR A 59 -13.51 -1.64 14.17
CA THR A 59 -14.11 -0.40 14.67
C THR A 59 -13.78 0.75 13.72
N SER A 60 -14.71 1.70 13.56
CA SER A 60 -14.46 2.92 12.81
C SER A 60 -15.00 4.16 13.50
N ASP A 61 -14.61 5.32 13.00
CA ASP A 61 -15.11 6.62 13.43
C ASP A 61 -16.31 7.12 12.61
N LEU A 62 -16.98 6.21 11.89
CA LEU A 62 -18.19 6.53 11.13
C LEU A 62 -19.21 7.27 11.97
N HIS A 63 -19.43 6.81 13.20
CA HIS A 63 -20.19 7.54 14.21
C HIS A 63 -19.24 8.11 15.26
N PRO A 64 -19.25 9.42 15.54
CA PRO A 64 -18.27 10.08 16.40
C PRO A 64 -18.25 9.52 17.84
N GLU A 65 -19.43 9.23 18.39
CA GLU A 65 -19.56 8.69 19.76
C GLU A 65 -18.90 7.32 19.94
N THR A 66 -18.61 6.57 18.86
CA THR A 66 -17.92 5.27 18.97
C THR A 66 -16.55 5.42 19.62
N ILE A 67 -15.79 6.45 19.25
CA ILE A 67 -14.47 6.74 19.84
C ILE A 67 -14.64 7.12 21.31
N ILE A 68 -15.63 7.98 21.62
CA ILE A 68 -15.89 8.45 22.98
C ILE A 68 -16.27 7.29 23.90
N ASP A 69 -17.22 6.45 23.47
CA ASP A 69 -17.66 5.28 24.22
C ASP A 69 -16.49 4.34 24.51
N LEU A 70 -15.67 4.07 23.49
CA LEU A 70 -14.47 3.26 23.65
C LEU A 70 -13.39 3.94 24.47
N LEU A 71 -13.38 5.24 24.69
CA LEU A 71 -12.38 5.92 25.53
C LEU A 71 -12.79 6.03 27.00
N LYS A 72 -14.04 5.72 27.36
CA LYS A 72 -14.48 5.75 28.77
C LYS A 72 -13.63 4.84 29.67
N ASP A 73 -13.44 5.24 30.93
CA ASP A 73 -12.71 4.46 31.93
C ASP A 73 -13.63 3.49 32.70
N THR A 74 -14.56 2.84 32.00
CA THR A 74 -15.47 1.84 32.58
C THR A 74 -14.95 0.42 32.31
N PRO A 75 -15.33 -0.58 33.13
CA PRO A 75 -14.98 -1.98 32.87
C PRO A 75 -15.46 -2.47 31.50
N SER A 76 -16.66 -2.08 31.07
CA SER A 76 -17.20 -2.42 29.73
C SER A 76 -16.31 -1.87 28.62
N ALA A 77 -15.97 -0.56 28.66
CA ALA A 77 -15.14 0.06 27.63
C ALA A 77 -13.71 -0.52 27.61
N LYS A 78 -13.15 -0.89 28.77
CA LYS A 78 -11.86 -1.62 28.84
C LYS A 78 -11.92 -2.97 28.13
N LEU A 79 -12.98 -3.74 28.38
CA LEU A 79 -13.22 -5.02 27.73
C LEU A 79 -13.44 -4.85 26.22
N GLU A 80 -14.23 -3.84 25.81
CA GLU A 80 -14.50 -3.53 24.41
C GLU A 80 -13.21 -3.15 23.65
N ARG A 81 -12.40 -2.24 24.20
CA ARG A 81 -11.08 -1.88 23.63
C ARG A 81 -10.14 -3.07 23.47
N TRP A 82 -10.17 -4.03 24.40
CA TRP A 82 -9.36 -5.24 24.29
C TRP A 82 -9.72 -6.10 23.07
N HIS A 83 -10.95 -6.01 22.56
CA HIS A 83 -11.39 -6.75 21.38
C HIS A 83 -11.10 -6.02 20.06
N VAL A 84 -10.77 -4.73 20.08
CA VAL A 84 -10.43 -3.98 18.88
C VAL A 84 -9.16 -4.54 18.24
N ARG A 85 -9.27 -4.96 16.98
CA ARG A 85 -8.20 -5.54 16.15
C ARG A 85 -7.87 -4.67 14.96
N GLU A 86 -8.87 -3.97 14.44
CA GLU A 86 -8.75 -3.14 13.23
C GLU A 86 -9.47 -1.81 13.49
N LEU A 87 -8.80 -0.71 13.16
CA LEU A 87 -9.36 0.64 13.20
C LEU A 87 -9.42 1.20 11.77
N GLU A 88 -10.58 1.73 11.38
CA GLU A 88 -10.79 2.42 10.12
C GLU A 88 -11.23 3.87 10.38
N PHE A 89 -10.39 4.83 10.01
CA PHE A 89 -10.69 6.26 10.12
C PHE A 89 -11.11 6.83 8.77
N TRP A 90 -12.32 7.36 8.73
CA TRP A 90 -13.03 7.81 7.54
C TRP A 90 -12.91 9.31 7.27
N GLY A 91 -12.35 10.07 8.20
CA GLY A 91 -12.11 11.49 8.03
C GLY A 91 -11.50 12.12 9.27
N THR A 92 -11.42 13.45 9.30
CA THR A 92 -11.06 14.26 10.47
C THR A 92 -12.23 15.18 10.79
N ARG A 93 -12.63 15.23 12.06
CA ARG A 93 -13.57 16.25 12.54
C ARG A 93 -12.76 17.43 13.04
N ARG A 94 -12.98 18.61 12.45
CA ARG A 94 -12.21 19.84 12.71
C ARG A 94 -12.90 20.76 13.70
N ASP A 95 -14.22 20.66 13.82
CA ASP A 95 -14.98 21.42 14.80
C ASP A 95 -16.30 20.73 15.17
N TRP A 96 -17.05 21.32 16.09
CA TRP A 96 -18.36 20.81 16.54
C TRP A 96 -19.41 20.59 15.44
N GLN A 97 -19.32 21.28 14.30
CA GLN A 97 -20.24 21.08 13.18
C GLN A 97 -20.03 19.71 12.50
N ASP A 98 -18.81 19.18 12.56
CA ASP A 98 -18.39 17.89 12.01
C ASP A 98 -18.76 16.69 12.89
N TRP A 99 -19.31 16.91 14.10
CA TRP A 99 -19.72 15.86 15.03
C TRP A 99 -21.01 15.15 14.59
N ARG A 100 -20.98 14.59 13.38
CA ARG A 100 -22.04 13.84 12.72
C ARG A 100 -21.49 12.53 12.20
N SER A 101 -22.38 11.61 11.86
CA SER A 101 -21.98 10.41 11.15
C SER A 101 -21.43 10.76 9.78
N PHE A 102 -20.40 10.07 9.33
CA PHE A 102 -19.93 10.19 7.96
C PHE A 102 -20.97 9.59 7.00
N ASP A 103 -21.20 10.28 5.90
CA ASP A 103 -21.94 9.71 4.78
C ASP A 103 -21.01 8.84 3.95
N LEU A 104 -21.52 7.68 3.56
CA LEU A 104 -20.83 6.68 2.77
C LEU A 104 -21.33 6.66 1.32
N GLU A 105 -22.36 7.43 1.01
CA GLU A 105 -22.81 7.64 -0.36
C GLU A 105 -21.95 8.71 -1.06
N PRO A 106 -21.62 8.51 -2.35
CA PRO A 106 -20.66 9.35 -3.08
C PRO A 106 -21.17 10.76 -3.43
N GLU A 107 -22.42 11.11 -3.11
CA GLU A 107 -23.08 12.32 -3.63
C GLU A 107 -23.04 13.54 -2.69
N THR A 108 -22.60 13.40 -1.43
CA THR A 108 -22.56 14.54 -0.50
C THR A 108 -21.25 15.34 -0.60
N THR A 109 -21.39 16.66 -0.81
CA THR A 109 -20.30 17.62 -1.00
C THR A 109 -19.43 17.84 0.25
N ASP A 110 -19.98 17.62 1.44
CA ASP A 110 -19.31 17.78 2.74
C ASP A 110 -18.95 16.43 3.40
N GLY A 111 -19.50 15.32 2.89
CA GLY A 111 -19.20 13.98 3.35
C GLY A 111 -19.80 13.58 4.70
N TYR A 112 -20.74 14.37 5.22
CA TYR A 112 -21.45 14.03 6.44
C TYR A 112 -22.88 13.64 6.12
N ALA A 113 -23.42 12.69 6.88
CA ALA A 113 -24.83 12.33 6.76
C ALA A 113 -25.68 13.56 7.15
N GLY A 114 -26.82 13.76 6.49
CA GLY A 114 -27.74 14.91 6.72
C GLY A 114 -28.41 14.96 8.11
N GLY A 115 -27.85 14.29 9.11
CA GLY A 115 -28.29 14.29 10.50
C GLY A 115 -27.83 15.52 11.28
N SER A 116 -28.40 15.67 12.49
CA SER A 116 -27.99 16.70 13.44
C SER A 116 -26.62 16.39 14.04
N VAL A 117 -25.90 17.45 14.41
CA VAL A 117 -24.74 17.37 15.28
C VAL A 117 -25.10 16.56 16.54
N THR A 118 -24.30 15.54 16.83
CA THR A 118 -24.47 14.65 17.99
C THR A 118 -24.05 15.31 19.30
N ARG A 119 -23.11 16.27 19.23
CA ARG A 119 -22.50 16.92 20.39
C ARG A 119 -22.03 18.34 20.07
N GLY A 120 -22.24 19.29 20.98
CA GLY A 120 -21.86 20.70 20.80
C GLY A 120 -20.68 21.18 21.65
N ARG A 121 -20.21 20.37 22.61
CA ARG A 121 -19.02 20.61 23.44
C ARG A 121 -18.60 19.34 24.19
N PHE A 122 -17.36 19.29 24.66
CA PHE A 122 -16.97 18.43 25.80
C PHE A 122 -17.14 19.20 27.10
N GLU A 123 -17.51 18.49 28.16
CA GLU A 123 -17.39 19.04 29.51
C GLU A 123 -15.92 19.05 29.95
N GLU A 124 -15.54 19.98 30.83
CA GLU A 124 -14.15 20.18 31.25
C GLU A 124 -13.56 18.91 31.88
N GLU A 125 -14.38 18.17 32.63
CA GLU A 125 -13.98 16.90 33.25
C GLU A 125 -13.73 15.79 32.22
N GLU A 126 -14.41 15.81 31.06
CA GLU A 126 -14.14 14.85 29.98
C GLU A 126 -12.77 15.13 29.35
N ILE A 127 -12.47 16.40 29.09
CA ILE A 127 -11.18 16.83 28.54
C ILE A 127 -10.06 16.44 29.51
N ASP A 128 -10.20 16.77 30.79
CA ASP A 128 -9.23 16.40 31.82
C ASP A 128 -9.00 14.89 31.89
N ALA A 129 -10.06 14.08 31.73
CA ALA A 129 -9.93 12.63 31.70
C ALA A 129 -9.13 12.13 30.48
N TYR A 130 -9.29 12.74 29.31
CA TYR A 130 -8.50 12.40 28.11
C TYR A 130 -7.04 12.81 28.25
N ILE A 131 -6.76 14.00 28.78
CA ILE A 131 -5.40 14.48 29.03
C ILE A 131 -4.71 13.60 30.08
N LEU A 132 -5.39 13.28 31.18
CA LEU A 132 -4.87 12.36 32.20
C LEU A 132 -4.59 10.97 31.63
N LYS A 133 -5.40 10.50 30.68
CA LYS A 133 -5.12 9.23 29.98
C LYS A 133 -3.84 9.32 29.16
N ALA A 134 -3.60 10.41 28.45
CA ALA A 134 -2.37 10.64 27.70
C ALA A 134 -1.14 10.58 28.63
N HIS A 135 -1.21 11.25 29.78
CA HIS A 135 -0.17 11.17 30.81
C HIS A 135 0.13 9.74 31.26
N ARG A 136 -0.90 8.92 31.48
CA ARG A 136 -0.70 7.50 31.86
C ARG A 136 -0.06 6.66 30.75
N LEU A 137 -0.21 7.05 29.48
CA LEU A 137 0.31 6.29 28.33
C LEU A 137 1.76 6.65 28.01
N TRP A 138 2.17 7.90 28.20
CA TRP A 138 3.50 8.41 27.81
C TRP A 138 4.34 8.99 28.95
N ASP A 139 3.87 8.94 30.20
CA ASP A 139 4.60 9.44 31.39
C ASP A 139 5.22 10.85 31.19
N SER A 140 4.56 11.71 30.40
CA SER A 140 5.06 13.04 30.01
C SER A 140 4.54 14.15 30.95
N SER A 141 5.22 15.30 30.98
CA SER A 141 4.82 16.53 31.66
C SER A 141 3.64 17.25 30.97
N CYS A 142 2.90 18.07 31.73
CA CYS A 142 1.64 18.74 31.33
C CYS A 142 1.72 19.59 30.05
N ASP A 143 2.85 20.23 29.79
CA ASP A 143 2.96 21.29 28.78
C ASP A 143 2.76 20.80 27.33
N ASP A 144 3.01 19.51 27.05
CA ASP A 144 2.88 18.93 25.70
C ASP A 144 1.43 18.79 25.22
N PHE A 145 0.47 18.78 26.15
CA PHE A 145 -0.94 18.48 25.86
C PHE A 145 -1.86 19.71 25.89
N GLU A 146 -1.34 20.91 26.17
CA GLU A 146 -2.17 22.14 26.14
C GLU A 146 -2.77 22.40 24.76
N ARG A 147 -2.03 22.09 23.69
CA ARG A 147 -2.57 22.15 22.34
C ARG A 147 -3.70 21.13 22.14
N ALA A 148 -3.53 19.92 22.66
CA ALA A 148 -4.57 18.88 22.58
C ALA A 148 -5.84 19.31 23.33
N ARG A 149 -5.71 19.96 24.49
CA ARG A 149 -6.84 20.57 25.22
C ARG A 149 -7.57 21.60 24.34
N SER A 150 -6.83 22.56 23.78
CA SER A 150 -7.42 23.59 22.91
C SER A 150 -8.11 22.99 21.68
N ASP A 151 -7.53 21.95 21.08
CA ASP A 151 -8.09 21.27 19.91
C ASP A 151 -9.39 20.51 20.30
N LEU A 152 -9.42 19.85 21.46
CA LEU A 152 -10.64 19.21 22.00
C LEU A 152 -11.75 20.22 22.28
N GLU A 153 -11.43 21.39 22.86
CA GLU A 153 -12.41 22.46 23.12
C GLU A 153 -13.08 22.97 21.84
N LYS A 154 -12.34 22.99 20.72
CA LYS A 154 -12.85 23.37 19.40
C LYS A 154 -13.67 22.27 18.72
N GLY A 155 -13.58 21.03 19.22
CA GLY A 155 -14.24 19.86 18.66
C GLY A 155 -13.38 19.06 17.70
N GLU A 156 -12.05 19.17 17.75
CA GLU A 156 -11.17 18.33 16.93
C GLU A 156 -11.05 16.91 17.49
N ASP A 157 -11.15 15.89 16.62
CA ASP A 157 -11.14 14.47 17.05
C ASP A 157 -9.79 13.75 16.86
N ALA A 158 -8.78 14.41 16.30
CA ALA A 158 -7.48 13.83 15.99
C ALA A 158 -6.76 13.25 17.22
N PHE A 159 -6.80 13.97 18.35
CA PHE A 159 -6.19 13.51 19.60
C PHE A 159 -6.95 12.32 20.22
N LEU A 160 -8.27 12.28 20.09
CA LEU A 160 -9.08 11.16 20.56
C LEU A 160 -8.76 9.88 19.78
N LYS A 161 -8.57 10.00 18.46
CA LYS A 161 -8.11 8.92 17.60
C LYS A 161 -6.75 8.39 18.06
N LEU A 162 -5.79 9.27 18.34
CA LEU A 162 -4.50 8.89 18.89
C LEU A 162 -4.65 8.10 20.21
N LEU A 163 -5.45 8.62 21.16
CA LEU A 163 -5.68 7.94 22.43
C LEU A 163 -6.33 6.55 22.24
N LEU A 164 -7.24 6.42 21.28
CA LEU A 164 -7.89 5.15 20.98
C LEU A 164 -6.87 4.15 20.41
N ILE A 165 -6.03 4.55 19.46
CA ILE A 165 -4.95 3.72 18.93
C ILE A 165 -4.07 3.23 20.08
N ALA A 166 -3.56 4.14 20.91
CA ALA A 166 -2.65 3.83 22.01
C ALA A 166 -3.28 2.89 23.06
N SER A 167 -4.59 3.00 23.29
CA SER A 167 -5.32 2.26 24.33
C SER A 167 -5.82 0.87 23.91
N CYS A 168 -5.64 0.46 22.65
CA CYS A 168 -6.15 -0.82 22.14
C CYS A 168 -5.03 -1.89 22.12
N PRO A 169 -4.86 -2.73 23.16
CA PRO A 169 -3.68 -3.61 23.33
C PRO A 169 -3.56 -4.76 22.32
N ARG A 170 -4.52 -4.82 21.40
CA ARG A 170 -4.73 -5.90 20.45
C ARG A 170 -4.97 -5.37 19.05
N LEU A 171 -4.69 -4.09 18.80
CA LEU A 171 -4.78 -3.46 17.50
C LEU A 171 -3.69 -4.00 16.57
N HIS A 172 -4.09 -4.59 15.45
CA HIS A 172 -3.17 -5.12 14.43
C HIS A 172 -3.15 -4.26 13.16
N ILE A 173 -4.30 -3.68 12.78
CA ILE A 173 -4.43 -2.94 11.51
C ILE A 173 -5.01 -1.56 11.77
N LEU A 174 -4.38 -0.55 11.17
CA LEU A 174 -4.85 0.82 11.13
C LEU A 174 -5.06 1.26 9.68
N ARG A 175 -6.25 1.72 9.33
CA ARG A 175 -6.61 2.19 8.00
C ARG A 175 -7.11 3.63 8.03
N TYR A 176 -6.61 4.44 7.10
CA TYR A 176 -7.13 5.76 6.80
C TYR A 176 -7.75 5.75 5.41
N VAL A 177 -9.02 6.15 5.34
CA VAL A 177 -9.78 6.20 4.10
C VAL A 177 -9.57 7.57 3.45
N GLN A 178 -9.20 7.58 2.17
CA GLN A 178 -9.03 8.83 1.43
C GLN A 178 -10.37 9.56 1.29
N ARG A 179 -10.39 10.82 1.70
CA ARG A 179 -11.58 11.68 1.58
C ARG A 179 -11.20 13.12 1.22
N GLY A 180 -11.41 13.50 -0.05
CA GLY A 180 -11.12 14.85 -0.53
C GLY A 180 -9.70 15.30 -0.15
N TRP A 181 -9.61 16.44 0.55
CA TRP A 181 -8.37 17.05 1.03
C TRP A 181 -8.15 16.82 2.54
N ASP A 182 -8.64 15.71 3.10
CA ASP A 182 -8.39 15.41 4.51
C ASP A 182 -6.93 14.97 4.73
N ALA A 183 -6.16 15.83 5.38
CA ALA A 183 -4.79 15.56 5.81
C ALA A 183 -4.67 14.49 6.92
N HIS A 184 -5.79 13.96 7.40
CA HIS A 184 -5.85 12.98 8.48
C HIS A 184 -5.04 13.42 9.71
N ARG A 185 -5.41 14.54 10.34
CA ARG A 185 -4.65 15.18 11.45
C ARG A 185 -4.21 14.24 12.58
N SER A 186 -4.88 13.10 12.77
CA SER A 186 -4.39 12.08 13.71
C SER A 186 -3.04 11.46 13.33
N LEU A 187 -2.61 11.48 12.05
CA LEU A 187 -1.25 11.13 11.62
C LEU A 187 -0.22 12.11 12.20
N GLN A 188 -0.52 13.41 12.22
CA GLN A 188 0.31 14.41 12.91
C GLN A 188 0.38 14.15 14.41
N CYS A 189 -0.71 13.70 15.01
CA CYS A 189 -0.71 13.25 16.41
C CYS A 189 0.17 12.01 16.60
N ILE A 190 0.18 11.06 15.65
CA ILE A 190 1.09 9.91 15.66
C ILE A 190 2.54 10.36 15.58
N THR A 191 2.89 11.35 14.75
CA THR A 191 4.24 11.92 14.69
C THR A 191 4.72 12.39 16.06
N LYS A 192 3.86 13.12 16.81
CA LYS A 192 4.17 13.54 18.18
C LYS A 192 4.28 12.34 19.13
N ALA A 193 3.37 11.39 19.03
CA ALA A 193 3.38 10.18 19.85
C ALA A 193 4.62 9.31 19.63
N THR A 194 5.14 9.24 18.41
CA THR A 194 6.41 8.60 18.09
C THR A 194 7.56 9.31 18.81
N LYS A 195 7.61 10.65 18.79
CA LYS A 195 8.63 11.43 19.51
C LYS A 195 8.56 11.19 21.02
N TRP A 196 7.36 11.23 21.61
CA TRP A 196 7.16 10.93 23.04
C TRP A 196 7.56 9.50 23.39
N SER A 197 7.20 8.51 22.58
CA SER A 197 7.50 7.11 22.85
C SER A 197 9.00 6.82 22.76
N ARG A 198 9.70 7.47 21.82
CA ARG A 198 11.16 7.38 21.68
C ARG A 198 11.91 8.07 22.81
N SER A 199 11.44 9.22 23.30
CA SER A 199 12.13 9.94 24.37
C SER A 199 12.11 9.20 25.71
N ILE A 200 11.06 8.41 25.96
CA ILE A 200 10.89 7.63 27.20
C ILE A 200 11.23 6.14 27.05
N ASP A 201 11.59 5.69 25.84
CA ASP A 201 11.81 4.28 25.47
C ASP A 201 10.65 3.36 25.88
N SER A 202 9.42 3.83 25.68
CA SER A 202 8.20 3.08 26.03
C SER A 202 7.09 3.39 25.04
N TRP A 203 6.45 2.34 24.56
CA TRP A 203 5.36 2.44 23.59
C TRP A 203 4.05 2.03 24.24
N PRO A 204 2.95 2.76 24.01
CA PRO A 204 1.63 2.32 24.42
C PRO A 204 1.27 0.96 23.79
N PRO A 205 0.43 0.15 24.47
CA PRO A 205 0.21 -1.23 24.08
C PRO A 205 -0.40 -1.37 22.68
N GLY A 206 -1.21 -0.41 22.22
CA GLY A 206 -1.74 -0.45 20.86
C GLY A 206 -0.72 -0.19 19.76
N PHE A 207 0.29 0.64 20.00
CA PHE A 207 1.42 0.80 19.07
C PHE A 207 2.32 -0.44 19.07
N GLN A 208 2.51 -1.10 20.22
CA GLN A 208 3.28 -2.34 20.31
C GLN A 208 2.64 -3.51 19.53
N SER A 209 1.30 -3.57 19.51
CA SER A 209 0.55 -4.64 18.83
C SER A 209 0.33 -4.40 17.34
N LEU A 210 0.51 -3.15 16.88
CA LEU A 210 0.25 -2.76 15.49
C LEU A 210 1.18 -3.51 14.53
N ARG A 211 0.65 -3.95 13.39
CA ARG A 211 1.38 -4.72 12.37
C ARG A 211 1.24 -4.12 10.97
N HIS A 212 0.07 -3.54 10.67
CA HIS A 212 -0.22 -3.05 9.33
C HIS A 212 -0.81 -1.65 9.39
N ILE A 213 -0.26 -0.74 8.58
CA ILE A 213 -0.76 0.63 8.44
C ILE A 213 -1.09 0.87 6.97
N GLN A 214 -2.28 1.40 6.70
CA GLN A 214 -2.74 1.71 5.35
C GLN A 214 -3.27 3.15 5.33
N VAL A 215 -2.62 4.03 4.57
CA VAL A 215 -2.97 5.44 4.48
C VAL A 215 -3.52 5.78 3.10
N GLY A 216 -4.69 6.42 3.05
CA GLY A 216 -5.30 6.92 1.82
C GLY A 216 -5.94 5.85 0.95
N ILE A 217 -6.71 4.93 1.55
CA ILE A 217 -7.48 3.92 0.79
C ILE A 217 -8.61 4.61 0.02
N SER A 218 -8.61 4.48 -1.31
CA SER A 218 -9.61 5.11 -2.16
C SER A 218 -10.96 4.39 -2.10
N THR A 219 -12.05 5.16 -1.96
CA THR A 219 -13.43 4.64 -2.07
C THR A 219 -13.94 4.63 -3.51
N GLY A 220 -13.16 5.16 -4.46
CA GLY A 220 -13.57 5.36 -5.85
C GLY A 220 -14.59 6.50 -6.05
N SER A 221 -15.01 7.19 -4.98
CA SER A 221 -15.76 8.44 -5.11
C SER A 221 -14.80 9.53 -5.56
N ILE A 222 -14.90 9.92 -6.82
CA ILE A 222 -14.20 11.09 -7.32
C ILE A 222 -15.02 12.28 -6.81
N LEU A 223 -14.61 12.88 -5.68
CA LEU A 223 -14.90 14.29 -5.44
C LEU A 223 -14.08 15.06 -6.49
N THR A 224 -14.56 15.05 -7.74
CA THR A 224 -13.99 15.77 -8.87
C THR A 224 -14.07 17.24 -8.55
N GLY A 225 -12.93 17.90 -8.42
CA GLY A 225 -12.92 19.30 -8.03
C GLY A 225 -11.58 19.99 -8.16
N SER A 226 -11.00 19.94 -9.36
CA SER A 226 -10.07 20.95 -9.89
C SER A 226 -8.63 20.88 -9.40
N SER A 227 -7.72 20.96 -10.38
CA SER A 227 -6.36 21.53 -10.33
C SER A 227 -5.70 21.65 -8.96
N VAL A 228 -4.49 21.08 -8.84
CA VAL A 228 -3.41 21.59 -7.98
C VAL A 228 -3.48 23.11 -7.98
N SER A 229 -4.20 23.67 -7.00
CA SER A 229 -4.10 25.08 -6.71
C SER A 229 -2.93 25.10 -5.75
N GLU A 230 -1.82 25.62 -6.27
CA GLU A 230 -0.67 26.06 -5.50
C GLU A 230 -1.19 26.69 -4.20
N GLY A 231 -1.00 25.98 -3.10
CA GLY A 231 -1.71 26.22 -1.85
C GLY A 231 -1.45 25.06 -0.88
N GLU A 232 -0.36 25.20 -0.15
CA GLU A 232 0.17 24.31 0.88
C GLU A 232 -0.88 23.81 1.90
N GLU A 233 -0.51 22.75 2.64
CA GLU A 233 -1.04 22.31 3.95
C GLU A 233 -1.92 21.04 4.08
N ASN A 234 -2.43 20.41 3.00
CA ASN A 234 -3.43 19.32 3.17
C ASN A 234 -3.08 17.92 2.64
N HIS A 235 -1.84 17.66 2.21
CA HIS A 235 -1.40 16.31 1.82
C HIS A 235 -0.69 15.58 2.97
N PRO A 236 -0.88 14.26 3.11
CA PRO A 236 -0.11 13.43 4.04
C PRO A 236 1.39 13.64 3.79
N ASN A 237 2.10 14.15 4.78
CA ASN A 237 3.45 14.68 4.62
C ASN A 237 4.50 13.57 4.78
N GLY A 238 5.62 13.64 4.05
CA GLY A 238 6.77 12.77 4.26
C GLY A 238 7.24 12.67 5.73
N VAL A 239 7.04 13.71 6.54
CA VAL A 239 7.29 13.70 7.99
C VAL A 239 6.41 12.67 8.73
N GLU A 240 5.14 12.58 8.36
CA GLU A 240 4.21 11.61 8.95
C GLU A 240 4.59 10.19 8.53
N PHE A 241 4.93 10.00 7.24
CA PHE A 241 5.42 8.71 6.74
C PHE A 241 6.68 8.25 7.49
N ALA A 242 7.69 9.11 7.65
CA ALA A 242 8.92 8.79 8.37
C ALA A 242 8.63 8.41 9.84
N ALA A 243 7.69 9.11 10.50
CA ALA A 243 7.30 8.80 11.86
C ALA A 243 6.66 7.40 12.02
N LEU A 244 5.98 6.88 10.99
CA LEU A 244 5.42 5.52 11.03
C LEU A 244 6.50 4.44 11.07
N LEU A 245 7.68 4.71 10.52
CA LEU A 245 8.79 3.76 10.45
C LEU A 245 9.44 3.49 11.82
N HIS A 246 9.24 4.38 12.78
CA HIS A 246 9.71 4.21 14.16
C HIS A 246 8.77 3.35 15.01
N ILE A 247 7.52 3.14 14.57
CA ILE A 247 6.54 2.37 15.34
C ILE A 247 7.00 0.91 15.40
N PRO A 248 7.09 0.31 16.60
CA PRO A 248 7.65 -1.03 16.75
C PRO A 248 6.72 -2.08 16.15
N ASN A 249 7.33 -3.10 15.57
CA ASN A 249 6.67 -4.29 15.04
C ASN A 249 5.72 -4.07 13.85
N VAL A 250 5.66 -2.88 13.26
CA VAL A 250 4.96 -2.69 11.98
C VAL A 250 5.66 -3.51 10.91
N GLU A 251 4.93 -4.40 10.26
CA GLU A 251 5.41 -5.32 9.23
C GLU A 251 5.14 -4.78 7.82
N SER A 252 4.03 -4.06 7.61
CA SER A 252 3.70 -3.52 6.29
C SER A 252 3.10 -2.12 6.35
N ILE A 253 3.48 -1.29 5.39
CA ILE A 253 2.90 0.04 5.19
C ILE A 253 2.42 0.17 3.75
N TYR A 254 1.13 0.46 3.60
CA TYR A 254 0.57 1.06 2.38
C TYR A 254 0.41 2.56 2.62
N TYR A 255 0.89 3.38 1.69
CA TYR A 255 0.81 4.83 1.81
C TYR A 255 0.52 5.46 0.45
N ASN A 256 -0.64 6.10 0.32
CA ASN A 256 -1.06 6.77 -0.90
C ASN A 256 -0.86 8.29 -0.83
N GLY A 257 -0.33 8.87 -1.91
CA GLY A 257 -0.13 10.30 -2.07
C GLY A 257 1.09 10.83 -1.31
N LEU A 258 2.16 10.02 -1.22
CA LEU A 258 3.41 10.44 -0.60
C LEU A 258 4.08 11.51 -1.46
N PHE A 259 4.34 12.67 -0.86
CA PHE A 259 4.91 13.86 -1.51
C PHE A 259 5.94 14.54 -0.60
N THR A 260 6.99 15.11 -1.22
CA THR A 260 7.99 15.95 -0.54
C THR A 260 7.97 17.35 -1.15
N ASN A 261 7.80 18.38 -0.31
CA ASN A 261 7.80 19.77 -0.78
C ASN A 261 9.22 20.22 -1.15
N ARG A 262 9.63 20.01 -2.42
CA ARG A 262 10.96 20.37 -2.93
C ARG A 262 11.32 21.86 -2.76
N TYR A 263 10.32 22.74 -2.65
CA TYR A 263 10.58 24.18 -2.48
C TYR A 263 11.11 24.54 -1.09
N GLU A 264 10.80 23.74 -0.06
CA GLU A 264 11.38 23.91 1.28
C GLU A 264 12.84 23.43 1.33
N ASP A 265 13.21 22.47 0.47
CA ASP A 265 14.56 21.88 0.42
C ASP A 265 15.60 22.86 -0.20
N GLU A 266 15.15 23.96 -0.81
CA GLU A 266 15.99 25.03 -1.38
C GLU A 266 16.27 26.18 -0.40
N GLU A 267 15.72 26.15 0.82
CA GLU A 267 16.00 27.15 1.86
C GLU A 267 17.38 26.92 2.50
N GLU A 268 18.16 27.99 2.74
CA GLU A 268 19.54 27.90 3.27
C GLU A 268 19.66 27.22 4.65
N ASP A 269 18.56 27.15 5.41
CA ASP A 269 18.47 26.55 6.75
C ASP A 269 17.79 25.16 6.76
N PHE A 270 17.53 24.57 5.58
CA PHE A 270 16.90 23.25 5.49
C PHE A 270 17.85 22.12 5.93
N ASP A 271 17.48 21.41 6.99
CA ASP A 271 18.13 20.17 7.42
C ASP A 271 17.16 18.99 7.21
N PHE A 272 17.47 18.17 6.21
CA PHE A 272 16.68 17.00 5.83
C PHE A 272 16.54 16.01 6.99
N ASP A 273 17.64 15.74 7.69
CA ASP A 273 17.69 14.75 8.77
C ASP A 273 16.89 15.25 9.98
N ASP A 274 16.99 16.53 10.31
CA ASP A 274 16.19 17.14 11.39
C ASP A 274 14.69 17.18 11.06
N LYS A 275 14.32 17.39 9.80
CA LYS A 275 12.91 17.47 9.36
C LYS A 275 12.22 16.12 9.38
N TYR A 276 12.84 15.12 8.75
CA TYR A 276 12.20 13.81 8.54
C TYR A 276 12.57 12.79 9.60
N ASP A 277 13.81 12.82 10.12
CA ASP A 277 14.30 11.91 11.17
C ASP A 277 13.99 10.45 10.84
N PHE A 278 14.40 10.00 9.65
CA PHE A 278 14.23 8.62 9.23
C PHE A 278 15.01 7.67 10.15
N PRO A 279 14.44 6.53 10.57
CA PRO A 279 15.24 5.51 11.24
C PRO A 279 16.26 4.97 10.25
N ASP A 280 17.52 4.74 10.67
CA ASP A 280 18.52 4.01 9.86
C ASP A 280 18.58 2.55 10.31
N LYS A 281 18.22 1.61 9.42
CA LYS A 281 18.29 0.15 9.60
C LYS A 281 17.63 -0.40 10.88
N THR A 282 16.65 0.31 11.43
CA THR A 282 16.00 -0.04 12.69
C THR A 282 14.51 -0.31 12.54
N SER A 283 13.87 0.18 11.47
CA SER A 283 12.45 -0.07 11.22
C SER A 283 12.18 -1.57 11.04
N SER A 284 11.05 -2.03 11.58
CA SER A 284 10.60 -3.42 11.46
C SER A 284 9.85 -3.72 10.17
N VAL A 285 9.60 -2.71 9.33
CA VAL A 285 8.82 -2.84 8.11
C VAL A 285 9.51 -3.80 7.14
N LYS A 286 8.71 -4.70 6.57
CA LYS A 286 9.13 -5.72 5.60
C LYS A 286 8.52 -5.47 4.22
N HIS A 287 7.36 -4.82 4.17
CA HIS A 287 6.62 -4.62 2.93
C HIS A 287 6.19 -3.16 2.81
N PHE A 288 6.72 -2.49 1.79
CA PHE A 288 6.24 -1.18 1.35
C PHE A 288 5.34 -1.30 0.13
N PHE A 289 4.24 -0.56 0.17
CA PHE A 289 3.43 -0.22 -0.99
C PHE A 289 3.22 1.29 -0.99
N LEU A 290 3.99 1.99 -1.81
CA LEU A 290 3.89 3.44 -1.98
C LEU A 290 3.05 3.72 -3.22
N ASP A 291 1.88 4.32 -3.02
CA ASP A 291 0.89 4.58 -4.07
C ASP A 291 0.80 6.08 -4.37
N GLY A 292 0.54 6.41 -5.64
CA GLY A 292 0.38 7.79 -6.08
C GLY A 292 1.57 8.66 -5.74
N VAL A 293 2.80 8.13 -5.86
CA VAL A 293 4.01 8.90 -5.53
C VAL A 293 4.27 9.98 -6.58
N ALA A 294 4.66 11.17 -6.13
CA ALA A 294 5.06 12.29 -6.97
C ALA A 294 6.13 13.15 -6.26
N ASP A 295 7.05 13.71 -7.04
CA ASP A 295 8.05 14.71 -6.63
C ASP A 295 8.99 14.31 -5.47
N LEU A 296 9.18 13.01 -5.22
CA LEU A 296 10.12 12.53 -4.20
C LEU A 296 11.56 12.93 -4.55
N SER A 297 12.31 13.44 -3.57
CA SER A 297 13.74 13.74 -3.74
C SER A 297 14.57 12.45 -3.71
N PRO A 298 15.76 12.42 -4.37
CA PRO A 298 16.67 11.27 -4.30
C PRO A 298 17.11 10.96 -2.86
N GLU A 299 17.30 11.99 -2.04
CA GLU A 299 17.65 11.86 -0.61
C GLU A 299 16.55 11.12 0.15
N PHE A 300 15.28 11.47 -0.09
CA PHE A 300 14.13 10.81 0.53
C PHE A 300 13.99 9.35 0.10
N LEU A 301 14.19 9.05 -1.18
CA LEU A 301 14.23 7.67 -1.68
C LEU A 301 15.39 6.88 -1.06
N GLY A 302 16.56 7.50 -0.93
CA GLY A 302 17.72 6.94 -0.25
C GLY A 302 17.41 6.57 1.21
N SER A 303 16.81 7.49 1.97
CA SER A 303 16.38 7.25 3.35
C SER A 303 15.33 6.14 3.47
N ILE A 304 14.36 6.06 2.55
CA ILE A 304 13.40 4.94 2.50
C ILE A 304 14.13 3.61 2.33
N SER A 305 15.09 3.55 1.39
CA SER A 305 15.85 2.33 1.09
C SER A 305 16.70 1.85 2.27
N GLY A 306 17.15 2.76 3.14
CA GLY A 306 17.99 2.45 4.30
C GLY A 306 17.21 2.22 5.58
N ALA A 307 15.91 2.53 5.62
CA ALA A 307 15.21 2.64 6.90
C ALA A 307 14.93 1.31 7.59
N SER A 308 14.57 0.30 6.78
CA SER A 308 14.14 -1.00 7.28
C SER A 308 15.34 -1.87 7.62
N LYS A 309 15.21 -2.76 8.61
CA LYS A 309 16.27 -3.72 8.94
C LYS A 309 16.32 -4.91 7.97
N ASN A 310 15.15 -5.37 7.52
CA ASN A 310 14.97 -6.58 6.71
C ASN A 310 13.80 -6.39 5.73
N LEU A 311 14.00 -5.57 4.69
CA LEU A 311 12.96 -5.36 3.69
C LEU A 311 12.84 -6.58 2.77
N GLU A 312 11.62 -7.08 2.59
CA GLU A 312 11.30 -8.25 1.76
C GLU A 312 10.58 -7.86 0.46
N SER A 313 9.81 -6.76 0.47
CA SER A 313 9.07 -6.28 -0.70
C SER A 313 9.04 -4.76 -0.78
N MET A 314 9.37 -4.22 -1.96
CA MET A 314 9.20 -2.82 -2.33
C MET A 314 8.25 -2.71 -3.52
N VAL A 315 7.11 -2.06 -3.32
CA VAL A 315 6.15 -1.73 -4.38
C VAL A 315 5.98 -0.23 -4.45
N ILE A 316 6.13 0.33 -5.64
CA ILE A 316 5.94 1.76 -5.90
C ILE A 316 5.02 1.93 -7.11
N ARG A 317 4.04 2.82 -7.01
CA ARG A 317 3.07 3.11 -8.07
C ARG A 317 3.05 4.61 -8.34
N ALA A 318 3.36 5.00 -9.59
CA ALA A 318 3.24 6.38 -10.00
C ALA A 318 1.77 6.81 -10.09
N ASP A 319 1.48 8.07 -9.77
CA ASP A 319 0.12 8.61 -9.82
C ASP A 319 -0.46 8.62 -11.24
N ASP A 320 0.38 8.94 -12.23
CA ASP A 320 0.05 8.81 -13.64
C ASP A 320 1.19 8.14 -14.44
N THR A 321 0.91 7.79 -15.69
CA THR A 321 1.88 7.18 -16.62
C THR A 321 2.46 8.17 -17.63
N TYR A 322 2.07 9.45 -17.59
CA TYR A 322 2.33 10.43 -18.66
C TYR A 322 3.23 11.58 -18.23
N SER A 323 3.40 11.74 -16.93
CA SER A 323 4.12 12.83 -16.30
C SER A 323 5.21 12.22 -15.42
N GLN A 324 6.46 12.40 -15.83
CA GLN A 324 7.62 11.90 -15.09
C GLN A 324 7.84 12.78 -13.86
N TYR A 325 7.23 12.42 -12.73
CA TYR A 325 7.33 13.20 -11.48
C TYR A 325 8.36 12.65 -10.50
N VAL A 326 8.88 11.44 -10.73
CA VAL A 326 9.87 10.83 -9.83
C VAL A 326 11.10 10.42 -10.63
N TYR A 327 12.23 11.01 -10.25
CA TYR A 327 13.51 10.93 -10.94
C TYR A 327 14.51 10.07 -10.17
N ASP A 328 15.61 9.71 -10.82
CA ASP A 328 16.74 8.94 -10.25
C ASP A 328 16.33 7.60 -9.63
N ILE A 329 15.32 6.94 -10.22
CA ILE A 329 14.84 5.64 -9.74
C ILE A 329 15.91 4.56 -9.88
N ASP A 330 16.78 4.62 -10.88
CA ASP A 330 17.93 3.73 -11.03
C ASP A 330 18.85 3.79 -9.80
N GLY A 331 19.14 5.00 -9.29
CA GLY A 331 19.87 5.19 -8.03
C GLY A 331 19.16 4.55 -6.85
N PHE A 332 17.83 4.72 -6.76
CA PHE A 332 17.02 4.07 -5.72
C PHE A 332 17.06 2.54 -5.81
N VAL A 333 17.02 1.94 -7.01
CA VAL A 333 17.18 0.48 -7.19
C VAL A 333 18.57 0.03 -6.72
N GLN A 334 19.63 0.77 -7.03
CA GLN A 334 20.98 0.45 -6.55
C GLN A 334 21.09 0.51 -5.03
N ASP A 335 20.48 1.50 -4.40
CA ASP A 335 20.47 1.64 -2.95
C ASP A 335 19.66 0.53 -2.27
N LEU A 336 18.53 0.13 -2.86
CA LEU A 336 17.79 -1.06 -2.41
C LEU A 336 18.63 -2.33 -2.53
N ALA A 337 19.34 -2.53 -3.63
CA ALA A 337 20.18 -3.70 -3.81
C ALA A 337 21.35 -3.73 -2.81
N ARG A 338 21.92 -2.55 -2.49
CA ARG A 338 22.99 -2.40 -1.50
C ARG A 338 22.52 -2.65 -0.07
N ASN A 339 21.36 -2.09 0.29
CA ASN A 339 20.83 -2.17 1.66
C ASN A 339 20.08 -3.48 1.93
N HIS A 340 19.48 -4.08 0.88
CA HIS A 340 18.60 -5.24 0.95
C HIS A 340 18.88 -6.25 -0.17
N PRO A 341 20.05 -6.91 -0.18
CA PRO A 341 20.37 -7.95 -1.16
C PRO A 341 19.35 -9.11 -1.14
N HIS A 342 18.67 -9.35 -0.02
CA HIS A 342 17.65 -10.40 0.13
C HIS A 342 16.23 -9.95 -0.26
N LEU A 343 16.05 -8.77 -0.86
CA LEU A 343 14.74 -8.30 -1.33
C LEU A 343 14.13 -9.33 -2.30
N GLU A 344 12.88 -9.72 -2.09
CA GLU A 344 12.21 -10.72 -2.93
C GLU A 344 11.37 -10.09 -4.04
N GLN A 345 10.89 -8.85 -3.86
CA GLN A 345 9.99 -8.18 -4.79
C GLN A 345 10.37 -6.72 -4.98
N LEU A 346 10.55 -6.33 -6.25
CA LEU A 346 10.69 -4.95 -6.70
C LEU A 346 9.68 -4.73 -7.81
N ILE A 347 8.52 -4.17 -7.46
CA ILE A 347 7.40 -4.03 -8.39
C ILE A 347 7.09 -2.55 -8.58
N MET A 348 7.10 -2.13 -9.84
CA MET A 348 6.74 -0.77 -10.24
C MET A 348 5.43 -0.82 -11.01
N TYR A 349 4.37 -0.25 -10.43
CA TYR A 349 3.09 -0.07 -11.11
C TYR A 349 3.02 1.30 -11.77
N ASN A 350 2.30 1.39 -12.88
CA ASN A 350 2.29 2.58 -13.75
C ASN A 350 3.71 3.09 -14.07
N PRO A 351 4.64 2.21 -14.49
CA PRO A 351 6.06 2.55 -14.45
C PRO A 351 6.48 3.66 -15.44
N GLY A 352 5.61 4.06 -16.37
CA GLY A 352 5.83 5.22 -17.25
C GLY A 352 5.91 6.59 -16.55
N GLY A 353 5.46 6.69 -15.29
CA GLY A 353 5.60 7.91 -14.48
C GLY A 353 6.96 8.06 -13.78
N PHE A 354 7.86 7.09 -13.94
CA PHE A 354 9.20 7.09 -13.36
C PHE A 354 10.26 7.50 -14.39
N HIS A 355 11.39 8.02 -13.90
CA HIS A 355 12.57 8.30 -14.69
C HIS A 355 13.87 7.88 -13.97
N GLY A 356 14.82 7.29 -14.70
CA GLY A 356 16.18 7.01 -14.21
C GLY A 356 17.24 7.83 -14.94
N TYR A 357 18.45 7.89 -14.40
CA TYR A 357 19.56 8.62 -15.01
C TYR A 357 20.02 7.96 -16.31
N ARG A 358 19.62 8.57 -17.44
CA ARG A 358 19.92 8.12 -18.83
C ARG A 358 19.25 6.80 -19.24
N CYS A 359 18.24 6.35 -18.50
CA CYS A 359 17.39 5.22 -18.87
C CYS A 359 15.92 5.60 -18.69
N VAL A 360 14.99 4.70 -19.01
CA VAL A 360 13.57 4.94 -18.76
C VAL A 360 13.32 4.86 -17.27
N VAL A 361 13.68 3.76 -16.59
CA VAL A 361 13.56 3.67 -15.13
C VAL A 361 14.80 3.11 -14.46
N TYR A 362 15.26 1.93 -14.87
CA TYR A 362 16.52 1.32 -14.43
C TYR A 362 16.92 0.20 -15.40
N ARG A 363 18.22 -0.08 -15.53
CA ARG A 363 18.76 -1.11 -16.42
C ARG A 363 18.96 -2.44 -15.67
N PRO A 364 19.05 -3.57 -16.40
CA PRO A 364 19.36 -4.86 -15.79
C PRO A 364 20.60 -4.85 -14.88
N GLU A 365 21.63 -4.06 -15.17
CA GLU A 365 22.81 -3.97 -14.31
C GLU A 365 22.54 -3.55 -12.86
N GLU A 366 21.49 -2.75 -12.61
CA GLU A 366 21.09 -2.37 -11.24
C GLU A 366 20.56 -3.56 -10.43
N LEU A 367 20.19 -4.67 -11.06
CA LEU A 367 19.68 -5.87 -10.39
C LEU A 367 20.79 -6.81 -9.89
N ASN A 368 22.04 -6.60 -10.30
CA ASN A 368 23.15 -7.54 -10.09
C ASN A 368 23.45 -7.85 -8.61
N ASN A 369 23.14 -6.91 -7.71
CA ASN A 369 23.41 -7.07 -6.28
C ASN A 369 22.26 -7.72 -5.49
N PHE A 370 21.14 -8.05 -6.14
CA PHE A 370 20.08 -8.81 -5.49
C PHE A 370 20.38 -10.32 -5.51
N GLU A 371 20.39 -10.93 -4.33
CA GLU A 371 20.64 -12.35 -4.12
C GLU A 371 19.35 -13.18 -4.09
N SER A 372 18.18 -12.57 -3.90
CA SER A 372 16.92 -13.28 -3.67
C SER A 372 15.70 -12.73 -4.42
N ILE A 373 15.91 -11.83 -5.39
CA ILE A 373 14.82 -11.20 -6.12
C ILE A 373 14.07 -12.23 -6.97
N LYS A 374 12.74 -12.29 -6.80
CA LYS A 374 11.85 -13.22 -7.50
C LYS A 374 10.95 -12.51 -8.52
N ARG A 375 10.65 -11.23 -8.28
CA ARG A 375 9.66 -10.48 -9.08
C ARG A 375 10.20 -9.09 -9.41
N ILE A 376 10.23 -8.78 -10.70
CA ILE A 376 10.71 -7.50 -11.23
C ILE A 376 9.76 -6.93 -12.28
N THR A 377 9.69 -5.61 -12.36
CA THR A 377 9.07 -4.86 -13.47
C THR A 377 10.13 -4.02 -14.18
N ILE A 378 10.35 -4.23 -15.48
CA ILE A 378 11.43 -3.59 -16.24
C ILE A 378 10.96 -3.13 -17.63
N ALA A 379 11.46 -2.00 -18.11
CA ALA A 379 11.12 -1.50 -19.44
C ALA A 379 11.82 -2.31 -20.53
N ALA A 380 11.14 -2.59 -21.64
CA ALA A 380 11.77 -3.24 -22.80
C ALA A 380 12.95 -2.40 -23.34
N THR A 381 12.79 -1.08 -23.40
CA THR A 381 13.86 -0.14 -23.79
C THR A 381 15.08 -0.20 -22.88
N ASP A 382 14.91 -0.43 -21.58
CA ASP A 382 16.02 -0.48 -20.64
C ASP A 382 16.86 -1.76 -20.80
N ILE A 383 16.22 -2.87 -21.16
CA ILE A 383 16.92 -4.10 -21.56
C ILE A 383 17.74 -3.85 -22.84
N GLU A 384 17.13 -3.23 -23.85
CA GLU A 384 17.80 -2.92 -25.12
C GLU A 384 18.96 -1.94 -24.95
N LEU A 385 18.77 -0.92 -24.11
CA LEU A 385 19.76 0.10 -23.82
C LEU A 385 20.98 -0.47 -23.10
N ASP A 386 20.77 -1.37 -22.14
CA ASP A 386 21.87 -2.01 -21.44
C ASP A 386 22.63 -2.98 -22.35
N ALA A 387 21.92 -3.73 -23.20
CA ALA A 387 22.54 -4.53 -24.25
C ALA A 387 23.35 -3.68 -25.24
N TYR A 388 22.91 -2.45 -25.53
CA TYR A 388 23.64 -1.50 -26.37
C TYR A 388 24.96 -1.06 -25.73
N TYR A 389 24.94 -0.72 -24.43
CA TYR A 389 26.15 -0.30 -23.71
C TYR A 389 27.16 -1.43 -23.49
N ASN A 390 26.69 -2.67 -23.41
CA ASN A 390 27.53 -3.85 -23.19
C ASN A 390 28.12 -4.45 -24.49
N GLN A 391 27.93 -3.80 -25.65
CA GLN A 391 28.46 -4.32 -26.91
C GLN A 391 29.96 -4.08 -27.11
N PRO A 392 30.70 -5.08 -27.62
CA PRO A 392 32.09 -4.93 -28.01
C PRO A 392 32.20 -4.13 -29.33
N SER A 393 32.19 -2.80 -29.22
CA SER A 393 32.73 -1.86 -30.22
C SER A 393 32.19 -1.97 -31.67
N GLN A 394 30.86 -2.00 -31.85
CA GLN A 394 30.26 -1.84 -33.19
C GLN A 394 29.50 -0.52 -33.31
N SER A 395 29.60 0.11 -34.49
CA SER A 395 28.78 1.26 -34.87
C SER A 395 27.40 0.78 -35.33
N GLY A 396 26.49 0.53 -34.38
CA GLY A 396 25.13 0.03 -34.63
C GLY A 396 24.40 -0.26 -33.31
N GLY A 397 23.08 -0.49 -33.36
CA GLY A 397 22.31 -0.99 -32.21
C GLY A 397 22.44 -2.53 -32.08
N PRO A 398 22.07 -3.15 -30.93
CA PRO A 398 22.04 -4.61 -30.80
C PRO A 398 21.24 -5.28 -31.92
N THR A 399 21.79 -6.35 -32.47
CA THR A 399 21.01 -7.29 -33.29
C THR A 399 20.17 -8.21 -32.41
N ALA A 400 19.22 -8.94 -33.01
CA ALA A 400 18.45 -9.97 -32.29
C ALA A 400 19.33 -11.01 -31.58
N LYS A 401 20.48 -11.33 -32.18
CA LYS A 401 21.44 -12.30 -31.61
C LYS A 401 22.16 -11.70 -30.41
N ASP A 402 22.61 -10.45 -30.50
CA ASP A 402 23.30 -9.78 -29.40
C ASP A 402 22.36 -9.60 -28.20
N LEU A 403 21.13 -9.17 -28.45
CA LEU A 403 20.10 -9.07 -27.41
C LEU A 403 19.79 -10.44 -26.81
N GLY A 404 19.68 -11.48 -27.64
CA GLY A 404 19.47 -12.85 -27.20
C GLY A 404 20.59 -13.34 -26.28
N GLU A 405 21.85 -13.09 -26.62
CA GLU A 405 23.02 -13.46 -25.79
C GLU A 405 23.06 -12.66 -24.48
N PHE A 406 22.76 -11.37 -24.54
CA PHE A 406 22.73 -10.48 -23.36
C PHE A 406 21.69 -10.93 -22.32
N VAL A 407 20.46 -11.23 -22.74
CA VAL A 407 19.39 -11.56 -21.79
C VAL A 407 19.62 -12.87 -21.02
N LEU A 408 20.57 -13.72 -21.44
CA LEU A 408 20.92 -14.95 -20.71
C LEU A 408 21.57 -14.69 -19.36
N GLU A 409 22.20 -13.53 -19.20
CA GLU A 409 22.93 -13.14 -17.98
C GLU A 409 22.38 -11.83 -17.37
N ALA A 410 21.39 -11.20 -18.01
CA ALA A 410 20.88 -9.89 -17.62
C ALA A 410 20.10 -9.88 -16.29
N PHE A 411 19.49 -11.00 -15.88
CA PHE A 411 18.65 -11.05 -14.68
C PHE A 411 19.27 -11.94 -13.60
N PRO A 412 18.93 -11.74 -12.32
CA PRO A 412 19.31 -12.68 -11.27
C PRO A 412 18.67 -14.07 -11.47
N SER A 413 19.43 -15.14 -11.18
CA SER A 413 18.98 -16.53 -11.38
C SER A 413 17.79 -16.94 -10.50
N THR A 414 17.47 -16.15 -9.48
CA THR A 414 16.33 -16.36 -8.57
C THR A 414 15.00 -15.87 -9.13
N VAL A 415 15.00 -15.18 -10.28
CA VAL A 415 13.79 -14.58 -10.84
C VAL A 415 12.74 -15.65 -11.21
N GLU A 416 11.51 -15.43 -10.75
CA GLU A 416 10.35 -16.28 -11.02
C GLU A 416 9.36 -15.59 -11.96
N ALA A 417 9.25 -14.26 -11.90
CA ALA A 417 8.38 -13.46 -12.76
C ALA A 417 9.01 -12.16 -13.23
N ILE A 418 8.85 -11.89 -14.53
CA ILE A 418 9.32 -10.67 -15.18
C ILE A 418 8.13 -9.95 -15.82
N CYS A 419 7.83 -8.74 -15.40
CA CYS A 419 6.88 -7.87 -16.08
C CYS A 419 7.65 -6.90 -16.99
N ILE A 420 7.51 -7.07 -18.30
CA ILE A 420 8.14 -6.21 -19.30
C ILE A 420 7.08 -5.26 -19.86
N TRP A 421 7.41 -3.98 -19.93
CA TRP A 421 6.48 -2.93 -20.34
C TRP A 421 7.14 -1.90 -21.27
N GLY A 422 6.31 -1.03 -21.86
CA GLY A 422 6.76 0.11 -22.65
C GLY A 422 7.00 -0.19 -24.13
N GLU A 423 7.59 0.79 -24.82
CA GLU A 423 8.00 0.65 -26.21
C GLU A 423 9.17 -0.36 -26.34
N SER A 424 9.27 -1.00 -27.49
CA SER A 424 10.37 -1.89 -27.89
C SER A 424 10.89 -1.45 -29.24
N ASP A 425 12.04 -1.97 -29.62
CA ASP A 425 12.75 -1.67 -30.86
C ASP A 425 13.30 -0.23 -30.94
N VAL A 426 13.65 0.37 -29.79
CA VAL A 426 14.11 1.77 -29.73
C VAL A 426 15.63 1.87 -29.92
N HIS A 427 16.38 0.95 -29.32
CA HIS A 427 17.85 0.98 -29.34
C HIS A 427 18.47 -0.09 -30.25
N VAL A 428 17.69 -1.03 -30.77
CA VAL A 428 18.13 -2.14 -31.64
C VAL A 428 18.29 -1.72 -33.10
N GLU A 429 19.11 -2.46 -33.85
CA GLU A 429 19.23 -2.26 -35.29
C GLU A 429 18.02 -2.85 -36.04
N SER A 430 16.96 -2.05 -36.23
CA SER A 430 15.79 -2.45 -37.01
C SER A 430 15.96 -2.10 -38.50
N PRO A 431 15.81 -3.08 -39.42
CA PRO A 431 15.91 -2.84 -40.86
C PRO A 431 14.76 -2.01 -41.45
N ASP A 432 13.64 -1.84 -40.72
CA ASP A 432 12.50 -1.00 -41.12
C ASP A 432 11.84 -0.36 -39.88
N PRO A 433 12.03 0.95 -39.63
CA PRO A 433 11.41 1.63 -38.48
C PRO A 433 9.88 1.72 -38.58
N ALA A 434 9.27 1.36 -39.73
CA ALA A 434 7.83 1.37 -39.91
C ALA A 434 7.15 0.02 -39.58
N LYS A 435 7.92 -1.02 -39.19
CA LYS A 435 7.37 -2.32 -38.79
C LYS A 435 7.90 -2.72 -37.41
N PRO A 436 7.03 -3.21 -36.50
CA PRO A 436 7.48 -3.82 -35.26
C PRO A 436 8.44 -4.97 -35.60
N SER A 437 9.63 -4.94 -35.02
CA SER A 437 10.60 -6.01 -35.24
C SER A 437 10.23 -7.22 -34.38
N ASP A 438 10.72 -8.41 -34.75
CA ASP A 438 10.60 -9.62 -33.96
C ASP A 438 11.80 -9.83 -33.02
N ILE A 439 12.62 -8.78 -32.79
CA ILE A 439 13.86 -8.84 -32.03
C ILE A 439 13.58 -9.19 -30.57
N LEU A 440 12.72 -8.45 -29.88
CA LEU A 440 12.37 -8.74 -28.49
C LEU A 440 11.71 -10.12 -28.34
N ASP A 441 10.80 -10.50 -29.25
CA ASP A 441 10.18 -11.83 -29.25
C ASP A 441 11.24 -12.94 -29.41
N SER A 442 12.23 -12.73 -30.27
CA SER A 442 13.32 -13.69 -30.47
C SER A 442 14.24 -13.79 -29.25
N ALA A 443 14.56 -12.66 -28.62
CA ALA A 443 15.40 -12.63 -27.41
C ALA A 443 14.71 -13.31 -26.22
N ILE A 444 13.43 -13.04 -25.99
CA ILE A 444 12.66 -13.68 -24.91
C ILE A 444 12.46 -15.18 -25.19
N ALA A 445 12.19 -15.57 -26.43
CA ALA A 445 12.16 -16.99 -26.81
C ALA A 445 13.50 -17.67 -26.51
N HIS A 446 14.62 -17.02 -26.87
CA HIS A 446 15.96 -17.56 -26.61
C HIS A 446 16.26 -17.69 -25.11
N LEU A 447 15.88 -16.69 -24.30
CA LEU A 447 15.97 -16.73 -22.84
C LEU A 447 15.26 -17.97 -22.28
N ILE A 448 14.01 -18.22 -22.70
CA ILE A 448 13.22 -19.37 -22.23
C ILE A 448 13.85 -20.69 -22.70
N GLU A 449 14.23 -20.79 -23.98
CA GLU A 449 14.76 -22.03 -24.57
C GLU A 449 16.12 -22.43 -24.01
N SER A 450 16.93 -21.45 -23.59
CA SER A 450 18.25 -21.68 -22.98
C SER A 450 18.17 -22.45 -21.66
N GLY A 451 17.07 -22.29 -20.91
CA GLY A 451 16.95 -22.79 -19.55
C GLY A 451 17.86 -22.09 -18.53
N ALA A 452 18.43 -20.93 -18.87
CA ALA A 452 19.33 -20.18 -17.96
C ALA A 452 18.66 -19.79 -16.63
N TYR A 453 17.33 -19.60 -16.64
CA TYR A 453 16.53 -19.22 -15.48
C TYR A 453 15.61 -20.37 -15.04
N GLU A 454 16.13 -21.31 -14.24
CA GLU A 454 15.40 -22.51 -13.80
C GLU A 454 14.13 -22.19 -12.99
N ASN A 455 14.12 -21.06 -12.30
CA ASN A 455 13.00 -20.64 -11.44
C ASN A 455 11.91 -19.88 -12.21
N LEU A 456 12.15 -19.46 -13.45
CA LEU A 456 11.22 -18.66 -14.22
C LEU A 456 9.88 -19.39 -14.42
N LYS A 457 8.79 -18.74 -14.05
CA LYS A 457 7.41 -19.26 -14.16
C LYS A 457 6.56 -18.45 -15.12
N VAL A 458 6.74 -17.13 -15.17
CA VAL A 458 5.91 -16.25 -16.00
C VAL A 458 6.66 -15.03 -16.51
N ILE A 459 6.35 -14.62 -17.75
CA ILE A 459 6.74 -13.34 -18.33
C ILE A 459 5.48 -12.60 -18.79
N TYR A 460 5.26 -11.38 -18.31
CA TYR A 460 4.16 -10.53 -18.74
C TYR A 460 4.63 -9.55 -19.83
N LEU A 461 3.98 -9.59 -20.99
CA LEU A 461 4.30 -8.82 -22.21
C LEU A 461 3.09 -8.05 -22.77
N GLU A 462 1.92 -8.13 -22.11
CA GLU A 462 0.68 -7.50 -22.59
C GLU A 462 0.85 -5.99 -22.82
N ASP A 463 1.60 -5.29 -21.97
CA ASP A 463 1.82 -3.85 -22.16
C ASP A 463 2.67 -3.54 -23.39
N VAL A 464 3.78 -4.27 -23.59
CA VAL A 464 4.63 -4.10 -24.78
C VAL A 464 3.84 -4.35 -26.05
N GLU A 465 2.98 -5.38 -26.07
CA GLU A 465 2.09 -5.63 -27.20
C GLU A 465 1.12 -4.47 -27.47
N ARG A 466 0.58 -3.88 -26.39
CA ARG A 466 -0.32 -2.71 -26.45
C ARG A 466 0.41 -1.42 -26.80
N ALA A 467 1.70 -1.27 -26.56
CA ALA A 467 2.47 -0.07 -26.87
C ALA A 467 2.48 0.25 -28.38
N HIS A 468 2.37 -0.79 -29.22
CA HIS A 468 2.27 -0.67 -30.67
C HIS A 468 0.87 -0.29 -31.18
N ARG A 469 -0.08 0.06 -30.30
CA ARG A 469 -1.44 0.48 -30.69
C ARG A 469 -1.42 1.79 -31.50
N GLN A 470 -2.49 2.01 -32.28
CA GLN A 470 -2.69 3.30 -32.94
C GLN A 470 -2.66 4.44 -31.91
N LYS A 471 -1.78 5.43 -32.08
CA LYS A 471 -1.66 6.56 -31.14
C LYS A 471 -2.99 7.31 -31.02
N ASP A 472 -3.45 7.59 -29.80
CA ASP A 472 -4.75 8.24 -29.53
C ASP A 472 -4.91 9.60 -30.24
N ARG A 473 -3.82 10.34 -30.44
CA ARG A 473 -3.79 11.59 -31.22
C ARG A 473 -4.29 11.41 -32.66
N ASN A 474 -4.03 10.26 -33.29
CA ASN A 474 -4.54 9.98 -34.65
C ASN A 474 -6.06 9.81 -34.65
N ILE A 475 -6.61 9.20 -33.60
CA ILE A 475 -8.05 9.01 -33.43
C ILE A 475 -8.73 10.36 -33.14
N ALA A 476 -8.12 11.18 -32.28
CA ALA A 476 -8.60 12.54 -31.99
C ALA A 476 -8.64 13.44 -33.24
N LEU A 477 -7.76 13.18 -34.22
CA LEU A 477 -7.74 13.84 -35.52
C LEU A 477 -8.75 13.26 -36.53
N GLY A 478 -9.66 12.39 -36.10
CA GLY A 478 -10.71 11.81 -36.95
C GLY A 478 -10.19 10.80 -37.98
N LYS A 479 -8.95 10.30 -37.85
CA LYS A 479 -8.47 9.23 -38.72
C LYS A 479 -9.24 7.94 -38.42
N PRO A 480 -9.50 7.09 -39.44
CA PRO A 480 -10.11 5.79 -39.22
C PRO A 480 -9.28 4.97 -38.23
N LEU A 481 -9.98 4.14 -37.45
CA LEU A 481 -9.36 3.11 -36.63
C LEU A 481 -8.53 2.20 -37.55
N ASP A 482 -7.23 2.18 -37.34
CA ASP A 482 -6.29 1.33 -38.06
C ASP A 482 -5.50 0.55 -37.02
N ALA A 483 -5.48 -0.78 -37.15
CA ALA A 483 -4.85 -1.63 -36.15
C ALA A 483 -3.33 -1.41 -36.17
N GLY A 484 -2.75 -1.21 -34.99
CA GLY A 484 -1.31 -1.04 -34.85
C GLY A 484 -0.49 -2.24 -35.34
N ARG A 485 -1.05 -3.46 -35.24
CA ARG A 485 -0.43 -4.69 -35.69
C ARG A 485 -1.32 -5.48 -36.64
N LYS A 486 -0.70 -6.12 -37.64
CA LYS A 486 -1.36 -6.98 -38.65
C LYS A 486 -1.12 -8.47 -38.43
N GLU A 487 -0.26 -8.81 -37.48
CA GLU A 487 0.12 -10.18 -37.14
C GLU A 487 0.21 -10.31 -35.61
N LEU A 488 -0.07 -11.51 -35.09
CA LEU A 488 0.01 -11.79 -33.66
C LEU A 488 1.43 -11.60 -33.14
N ALA A 489 1.58 -10.92 -32.00
CA ALA A 489 2.87 -10.68 -31.38
C ALA A 489 3.32 -11.90 -30.56
N PHE A 490 4.60 -11.93 -30.23
CA PHE A 490 5.21 -12.83 -29.25
C PHE A 490 5.00 -14.33 -29.51
N GLN A 491 4.82 -14.73 -30.78
CA GLN A 491 4.52 -16.12 -31.12
C GLN A 491 5.69 -17.06 -30.84
N LYS A 492 6.94 -16.59 -31.00
CA LYS A 492 8.14 -17.40 -30.68
C LYS A 492 8.24 -17.63 -29.18
N SER A 493 8.06 -16.57 -28.39
CA SER A 493 8.08 -16.61 -26.93
C SER A 493 6.97 -17.52 -26.39
N ILE A 494 5.74 -17.42 -26.90
CA ILE A 494 4.63 -18.29 -26.50
C ILE A 494 4.95 -19.76 -26.80
N ALA A 495 5.51 -20.06 -27.97
CA ALA A 495 5.90 -21.42 -28.34
C ALA A 495 7.01 -21.98 -27.42
N ALA A 496 8.03 -21.16 -27.14
CA ALA A 496 9.10 -21.50 -26.20
C ALA A 496 8.55 -21.75 -24.79
N GLY A 497 7.69 -20.85 -24.30
CA GLY A 497 7.04 -20.95 -22.99
C GLY A 497 6.21 -22.22 -22.83
N ARG A 498 5.38 -22.56 -23.83
CA ARG A 498 4.61 -23.81 -23.83
C ARG A 498 5.49 -25.05 -23.75
N LYS A 499 6.66 -25.03 -24.38
CA LYS A 499 7.61 -26.16 -24.36
C LYS A 499 8.36 -26.26 -23.03
N ALA A 500 8.70 -25.12 -22.42
CA ALA A 500 9.47 -25.05 -21.18
C ALA A 500 8.61 -25.07 -19.90
N GLY A 501 7.30 -24.91 -20.01
CA GLY A 501 6.40 -24.75 -18.85
C GLY A 501 6.45 -23.35 -18.23
N VAL A 502 6.81 -22.34 -19.02
CA VAL A 502 6.82 -20.91 -18.64
C VAL A 502 5.62 -20.23 -19.27
N HIS A 503 4.82 -19.54 -18.46
CA HIS A 503 3.68 -18.76 -18.93
C HIS A 503 4.17 -17.47 -19.61
N VAL A 504 3.75 -17.22 -20.85
CA VAL A 504 4.06 -15.96 -21.57
C VAL A 504 2.77 -15.20 -21.75
N CYS A 505 2.52 -14.23 -20.87
CA CYS A 505 1.25 -13.53 -20.78
C CYS A 505 1.20 -12.35 -21.72
N THR A 506 0.35 -12.44 -22.74
CA THR A 506 0.10 -11.41 -23.74
C THR A 506 -1.39 -11.05 -23.75
N LEU A 507 -1.76 -10.03 -24.51
CA LEU A 507 -3.13 -9.58 -24.71
C LEU A 507 -4.06 -10.71 -25.15
N MET A 508 -3.57 -11.63 -25.99
CA MET A 508 -4.33 -12.78 -26.50
C MET A 508 -3.96 -14.12 -25.83
N ASN A 509 -2.89 -14.18 -25.04
CA ASN A 509 -2.50 -15.36 -24.28
C ASN A 509 -2.43 -15.01 -22.78
N ARG A 510 -3.56 -15.09 -22.08
CA ARG A 510 -3.75 -14.46 -20.76
C ARG A 510 -3.60 -15.39 -19.56
N ASP A 511 -3.35 -16.67 -19.78
CA ASP A 511 -3.17 -17.65 -18.71
C ASP A 511 -1.77 -17.51 -18.10
N ASP A 512 -1.74 -17.19 -16.81
CA ASP A 512 -0.53 -17.06 -16.00
C ASP A 512 -0.40 -18.16 -14.94
N GLY A 513 -1.25 -19.19 -14.99
CA GLY A 513 -1.26 -20.26 -14.00
C GLY A 513 -1.72 -19.82 -12.60
N GLY A 514 -2.35 -18.64 -12.47
CA GLY A 514 -2.74 -18.04 -11.19
C GLY A 514 -1.59 -17.31 -10.48
N TYR A 515 -0.47 -17.08 -11.18
CA TYR A 515 0.73 -16.48 -10.59
C TYR A 515 0.52 -15.02 -10.16
N TRP A 516 -0.45 -14.31 -10.74
CA TRP A 516 -0.86 -12.96 -10.33
C TRP A 516 -1.12 -12.82 -8.82
N ARG A 517 -1.51 -13.90 -8.12
CA ARG A 517 -1.78 -13.88 -6.67
C ARG A 517 -0.56 -13.53 -5.82
N ASN A 518 0.63 -13.65 -6.40
CA ASN A 518 1.88 -13.31 -5.73
C ASN A 518 2.25 -11.82 -5.89
N PHE A 519 1.45 -11.04 -6.63
CA PHE A 519 1.63 -9.60 -6.77
C PHE A 519 0.83 -8.85 -5.70
N PRO A 520 1.43 -7.88 -4.99
CA PRO A 520 0.71 -7.04 -4.05
C PRO A 520 -0.36 -6.20 -4.75
N THR A 521 -1.58 -6.18 -4.21
CA THR A 521 -2.68 -5.40 -4.78
C THR A 521 -2.82 -4.07 -4.08
N ARG A 522 -3.09 -3.01 -4.85
CA ARG A 522 -3.53 -1.72 -4.29
C ARG A 522 -4.80 -1.94 -3.46
N PRO A 523 -4.81 -1.57 -2.16
CA PRO A 523 -6.02 -1.56 -1.36
C PRO A 523 -7.09 -0.65 -1.98
N ASP A 524 -8.32 -1.14 -2.02
CA ASP A 524 -9.47 -0.42 -2.54
C ASP A 524 -10.64 -0.42 -1.56
N ARG A 525 -11.77 0.15 -1.98
CA ARG A 525 -12.99 0.24 -1.18
C ARG A 525 -13.49 -1.11 -0.65
N PHE A 526 -13.20 -2.23 -1.32
CA PHE A 526 -13.65 -3.57 -0.88
C PHE A 526 -12.78 -4.13 0.26
N ASP A 527 -11.63 -3.50 0.54
CA ASP A 527 -10.79 -3.85 1.67
C ASP A 527 -11.27 -3.20 2.99
N LEU A 528 -12.13 -2.16 2.90
CA LEU A 528 -12.76 -1.50 4.04
C LEU A 528 -13.93 -2.33 4.60
N LYS A 529 -13.87 -2.67 5.88
CA LYS A 529 -14.80 -3.58 6.55
C LYS A 529 -15.99 -2.88 7.19
N THR A 530 -15.88 -1.58 7.45
CA THR A 530 -16.99 -0.77 7.98
C THR A 530 -17.77 -0.01 6.90
N GLY A 531 -17.30 -0.05 5.64
CA GLY A 531 -17.95 0.57 4.49
C GLY A 531 -19.07 -0.28 3.88
N PRO A 532 -19.91 0.29 3.00
CA PRO A 532 -21.09 -0.40 2.44
C PRO A 532 -20.75 -1.28 1.22
N PHE A 533 -19.47 -1.50 0.91
CA PHE A 533 -19.01 -2.00 -0.39
C PHE A 533 -19.15 -3.52 -0.58
N GLY A 534 -19.34 -4.27 0.51
CA GLY A 534 -19.49 -5.72 0.46
C GLY A 534 -18.23 -6.44 -0.04
N GLU A 535 -18.41 -7.63 -0.62
CA GLU A 535 -17.30 -8.39 -1.21
C GLU A 535 -16.95 -7.88 -2.61
N ARG A 536 -15.66 -7.99 -2.97
CA ARG A 536 -15.18 -7.61 -4.30
C ARG A 536 -15.88 -8.47 -5.38
N PRO A 537 -16.49 -7.87 -6.42
CA PRO A 537 -17.13 -8.61 -7.50
C PRO A 537 -16.17 -9.57 -8.22
N ALA A 538 -16.67 -10.76 -8.57
CA ALA A 538 -15.86 -11.84 -9.16
C ALA A 538 -15.45 -11.59 -10.62
N ASP A 539 -16.09 -10.64 -11.30
CA ASP A 539 -15.80 -10.21 -12.67
C ASP A 539 -14.67 -9.17 -12.74
N LEU A 540 -14.23 -8.62 -11.60
CA LEU A 540 -13.05 -7.76 -11.57
C LEU A 540 -11.78 -8.60 -11.72
N ARG A 541 -10.86 -8.09 -12.53
CA ARG A 541 -9.55 -8.72 -12.74
C ARG A 541 -8.44 -7.80 -12.25
N PHE A 542 -7.40 -8.42 -11.69
CA PHE A 542 -6.20 -7.72 -11.29
C PHE A 542 -5.33 -7.40 -12.51
N ASN A 543 -4.90 -6.16 -12.62
CA ASN A 543 -3.97 -5.71 -13.64
C ASN A 543 -2.55 -5.64 -13.06
N VAL A 544 -1.67 -6.53 -13.52
CA VAL A 544 -0.27 -6.63 -13.07
C VAL A 544 0.60 -5.42 -13.42
N LEU A 545 0.15 -4.54 -14.32
CA LEU A 545 0.87 -3.31 -14.68
C LEU A 545 0.45 -2.13 -13.81
N THR A 546 -0.83 -2.04 -13.44
CA THR A 546 -1.36 -0.90 -12.66
C THR A 546 -1.52 -1.22 -11.18
N GLY A 547 -1.46 -2.49 -10.79
CA GLY A 547 -1.67 -2.95 -9.41
C GLY A 547 -3.12 -2.87 -8.95
N GLU A 548 -4.07 -2.68 -9.87
CA GLU A 548 -5.47 -2.37 -9.56
C GLU A 548 -6.44 -3.47 -9.99
N TRP A 549 -7.56 -3.54 -9.29
CA TRP A 549 -8.74 -4.28 -9.72
C TRP A 549 -9.59 -3.41 -10.63
N GLY A 550 -9.97 -3.93 -11.79
CA GLY A 550 -10.82 -3.20 -12.72
C GLY A 550 -11.59 -4.10 -13.66
N GLN A 551 -12.51 -3.48 -14.40
CA GLN A 551 -13.12 -4.13 -15.55
C GLN A 551 -12.04 -4.33 -16.61
N ASP A 552 -11.71 -5.58 -16.87
CA ASP A 552 -10.85 -5.97 -17.98
C ASP A 552 -11.71 -6.10 -19.24
N CYS A 553 -11.21 -5.64 -20.38
CA CYS A 553 -11.93 -5.79 -21.65
C CYS A 553 -11.91 -7.23 -22.19
N GLU A 554 -11.34 -8.17 -21.42
CA GLU A 554 -11.20 -9.61 -21.69
C GLU A 554 -10.60 -9.97 -23.07
N GLY A 555 -9.97 -9.01 -23.74
CA GLY A 555 -9.57 -9.18 -25.13
C GLY A 555 -10.78 -9.43 -26.05
N CYS A 556 -11.92 -8.77 -25.82
CA CYS A 556 -13.17 -9.06 -26.52
C CYS A 556 -13.14 -8.91 -28.05
N GLY A 557 -12.10 -8.29 -28.62
CA GLY A 557 -11.98 -8.07 -30.06
C GLY A 557 -13.01 -7.14 -30.69
N GLU A 558 -13.88 -6.52 -29.88
CA GLU A 558 -14.96 -5.64 -30.33
C GLU A 558 -14.83 -4.21 -29.78
N CYS A 559 -14.19 -4.04 -28.62
CA CYS A 559 -14.01 -2.72 -28.04
C CYS A 559 -12.90 -1.94 -28.75
N LYS A 560 -13.02 -0.61 -28.69
CA LYS A 560 -12.04 0.32 -29.27
C LYS A 560 -10.60 0.01 -28.87
N LYS A 561 -10.36 -0.32 -27.59
CA LYS A 561 -9.02 -0.64 -27.07
C LYS A 561 -8.42 -1.89 -27.73
N CYS A 562 -9.22 -2.93 -27.97
CA CYS A 562 -8.79 -4.15 -28.67
C CYS A 562 -8.50 -3.87 -30.16
N LEU A 563 -9.38 -3.10 -30.81
CA LEU A 563 -9.30 -2.78 -32.23
C LEU A 563 -8.16 -1.82 -32.59
N MET A 564 -7.66 -1.05 -31.62
CA MET A 564 -6.45 -0.22 -31.79
C MET A 564 -5.17 -1.05 -31.86
N VAL A 565 -5.16 -2.27 -31.30
CA VAL A 565 -3.99 -3.17 -31.31
C VAL A 565 -4.05 -4.10 -32.52
N TYR A 566 -5.16 -4.85 -32.67
CA TYR A 566 -5.35 -5.84 -33.72
C TYR A 566 -6.65 -5.65 -34.48
N PRO A 567 -6.68 -5.99 -35.78
CA PRO A 567 -7.90 -5.96 -36.56
C PRO A 567 -8.86 -7.09 -36.12
N PRO A 568 -10.19 -6.94 -36.32
CA PRO A 568 -11.20 -7.89 -35.85
C PRO A 568 -10.96 -9.34 -36.28
N GLU A 569 -10.35 -9.54 -37.45
CA GLU A 569 -10.06 -10.83 -38.05
C GLU A 569 -9.08 -11.64 -37.19
N LEU A 570 -8.06 -11.00 -36.63
CA LEU A 570 -7.07 -11.68 -35.78
C LEU A 570 -7.67 -12.12 -34.45
N TRP A 571 -8.56 -11.30 -33.86
CA TRP A 571 -9.31 -11.67 -32.66
C TRP A 571 -10.18 -12.90 -32.88
N LYS A 572 -10.86 -12.98 -34.03
CA LYS A 572 -11.67 -14.14 -34.41
C LYS A 572 -10.84 -15.39 -34.68
N SER A 573 -9.63 -15.26 -35.23
CA SER A 573 -8.74 -16.41 -35.43
C SER A 573 -8.13 -16.94 -34.14
N ALA A 574 -7.75 -16.05 -33.21
CA ALA A 574 -7.16 -16.43 -31.93
C ALA A 574 -8.17 -17.10 -30.99
N ALA A 575 -9.44 -16.70 -31.03
CA ALA A 575 -10.50 -17.36 -30.23
C ALA A 575 -10.82 -18.81 -30.65
N ARG A 576 -10.27 -19.28 -31.77
CA ARG A 576 -10.50 -20.63 -32.32
C ARG A 576 -9.30 -21.57 -32.16
N SER A 577 -8.17 -21.07 -31.66
CA SER A 577 -6.92 -21.80 -31.41
C SER A 577 -6.74 -22.04 -29.92
#